data_AF-A0A967SF08-F1
#
_entry.id   AF-A0A967SF08-F1
#
_cell.length_a   1.000
_cell.length_b   1.000
_cell.length_c   1.000
_cell.angle_alpha   90.00
_cell.angle_beta   90.00
_cell.angle_gamma   90.00
#
_symmetry.space_group_name_H-M   'P 1'
#
loop_
_entity.id
_entity.type
_entity.pdbx_description
1 polymer ?
#
loop_
_entity_poly.entity_id
_entity_poly.type
_entity_poly.pdbx_seq_one_letter_code
_entity_poly.pdbx_strand_id
1 'polypeptide(L)'
;NVWFTVQGGNFIGKFWPETGEVRLVEALEVEGGRRGNSSRPYGIVVDSQDRPWVALFNSNHIATVDPETFELETYELPWEEARPRRIAITSDDILWYGDWTRGTLGRLDPETGDVTEFSLPSGGEARPYAMLADDADRIWVVETGPEPNQFVGFDPVTEEIFSVTEVPSGGGTVRHMYFDA
;
A
#
# COMPACT_ATOMS: atom_id res chain seq x y z
N ASN A 1 7.19 -14.06 -14.23
CA ASN A 1 7.68 -12.68 -14.00
C ASN A 1 7.41 -12.26 -12.56
N VAL A 2 8.26 -11.42 -11.97
CA VAL A 2 8.16 -10.97 -10.58
C VAL A 2 8.37 -9.46 -10.52
N TRP A 3 7.36 -8.71 -10.07
CA TRP A 3 7.52 -7.30 -9.72
C TRP A 3 8.07 -7.15 -8.30
N PHE A 4 8.91 -6.14 -8.07
CA PHE A 4 9.52 -5.87 -6.78
C PHE A 4 9.83 -4.38 -6.57
N THR A 5 9.96 -3.98 -5.31
CA THR A 5 10.35 -2.63 -4.90
C THR A 5 11.77 -2.61 -4.34
N VAL A 6 12.58 -1.63 -4.72
CA VAL A 6 13.90 -1.34 -4.15
C VAL A 6 13.80 -0.11 -3.27
N GLN A 7 13.23 -0.25 -2.08
CA GLN A 7 12.91 0.88 -1.20
C GLN A 7 14.06 1.86 -0.96
N GLY A 8 15.26 1.33 -0.68
CA GLY A 8 16.43 2.16 -0.42
C GLY A 8 17.10 2.71 -1.67
N GLY A 9 16.83 2.11 -2.83
CA GLY A 9 17.37 2.52 -4.11
C GLY A 9 16.45 3.43 -4.92
N ASN A 10 15.20 3.64 -4.49
CA ASN A 10 14.19 4.42 -5.21
C ASN A 10 13.78 3.81 -6.57
N PHE A 11 13.76 2.48 -6.69
CA PHE A 11 13.33 1.82 -7.94
C PHE A 11 12.12 0.90 -7.74
N ILE A 12 11.33 0.77 -8.79
CA ILE A 12 10.38 -0.34 -9.01
C ILE A 12 11.00 -1.21 -10.11
N GLY A 13 10.89 -2.52 -9.99
CA GLY A 13 11.56 -3.44 -10.90
C GLY A 13 10.75 -4.67 -11.26
N LYS A 14 11.07 -5.25 -12.41
CA LYS A 14 10.54 -6.53 -12.89
C LYS A 14 11.69 -7.48 -13.17
N PHE A 15 11.53 -8.72 -12.71
CA PHE A 15 12.45 -9.82 -12.93
C PHE A 15 11.78 -10.88 -13.81
N TRP A 16 12.49 -11.35 -14.83
CA TRP A 16 12.08 -12.45 -15.71
C TRP A 16 12.90 -13.70 -15.38
N PRO A 17 12.34 -14.66 -14.60
CA PRO A 17 13.09 -15.84 -14.13
C PRO A 17 13.68 -16.71 -15.24
N GLU A 18 13.03 -16.72 -16.40
CA GLU A 18 13.40 -17.56 -17.55
C GLU A 18 14.69 -17.09 -18.22
N THR A 19 14.95 -15.77 -18.22
CA THR A 19 16.13 -15.17 -18.87
C THR A 19 17.15 -14.61 -17.88
N GLY A 20 16.74 -14.36 -16.64
CA GLY A 20 17.54 -13.63 -15.67
C GLY A 20 17.52 -12.11 -15.86
N GLU A 21 16.72 -11.59 -16.81
CA GLU A 21 16.61 -10.16 -17.08
C GLU A 21 15.98 -9.43 -15.88
N VAL A 22 16.51 -8.25 -15.59
CA VAL A 22 15.94 -7.30 -14.63
C VAL A 22 15.80 -5.96 -15.31
N ARG A 23 14.61 -5.37 -15.25
CA ARG A 23 14.37 -3.97 -15.61
C ARG A 23 14.00 -3.18 -14.37
N LEU A 24 14.49 -1.95 -14.31
CA LEU A 24 14.25 -1.00 -13.23
C LEU A 24 13.73 0.30 -13.83
N VAL A 25 12.76 0.91 -13.15
CA VAL A 25 12.32 2.28 -13.37
C VAL A 25 12.51 3.04 -12.07
N GLU A 26 13.11 4.21 -12.15
CA GLU A 26 13.26 5.10 -11.00
C GLU A 26 11.89 5.62 -10.60
N ALA A 27 11.55 5.52 -9.32
CA ALA A 27 10.33 6.07 -8.76
C ALA A 27 10.46 7.59 -8.57
N LEU A 28 9.35 8.24 -8.22
CA LEU A 28 9.32 9.68 -7.95
C LEU A 28 10.47 10.13 -7.03
N GLU A 29 11.18 11.19 -7.42
CA GLU A 29 12.17 11.84 -6.56
C GLU A 29 11.48 12.85 -5.65
N VAL A 30 11.81 12.83 -4.36
CA VAL A 30 11.21 13.73 -3.36
C VAL A 30 12.32 14.29 -2.49
N GLU A 31 12.49 15.61 -2.50
CA GLU A 31 13.54 16.29 -1.74
C GLU A 31 13.36 16.16 -0.22
N GLY A 32 14.47 16.22 0.53
CA GLY A 32 14.43 16.36 1.99
C GLY A 32 14.30 15.06 2.81
N GLY A 33 14.35 13.89 2.17
CA GLY A 33 14.35 12.61 2.88
C GLY A 33 15.63 12.37 3.70
N ARG A 34 15.51 11.67 4.85
CA ARG A 34 16.66 11.25 5.69
C ARG A 34 17.73 10.41 4.96
N ARG A 35 17.44 9.93 3.75
CA ARG A 35 18.32 9.11 2.90
C ARG A 35 18.47 9.67 1.47
N GLY A 36 18.26 10.98 1.27
CA GLY A 36 18.35 11.62 -0.03
C GLY A 36 16.99 11.84 -0.70
N ASN A 37 17.02 12.18 -1.99
CA ASN A 37 15.84 12.49 -2.79
C ASN A 37 15.13 11.19 -3.20
N SER A 38 14.21 10.67 -2.38
CA SER A 38 13.56 9.37 -2.63
C SER A 38 12.15 9.33 -2.08
N SER A 39 11.22 8.80 -2.88
CA SER A 39 9.83 8.54 -2.51
C SER A 39 9.64 7.18 -1.79
N ARG A 40 10.68 6.35 -1.73
CA ARG A 40 10.74 5.06 -1.01
C ARG A 40 9.61 4.08 -1.38
N PRO A 41 9.65 3.48 -2.58
CA PRO A 41 8.78 2.36 -2.97
C PRO A 41 8.67 1.29 -1.88
N TYR A 42 7.46 0.99 -1.40
CA TYR A 42 7.25 0.17 -0.19
C TYR A 42 6.30 -1.01 -0.38
N GLY A 43 4.99 -0.78 -0.25
CA GLY A 43 3.98 -1.81 -0.51
C GLY A 43 3.82 -1.99 -2.01
N ILE A 44 3.56 -3.22 -2.44
CA ILE A 44 3.32 -3.55 -3.84
C ILE A 44 2.20 -4.58 -3.95
N VAL A 45 1.30 -4.37 -4.90
CA VAL A 45 0.32 -5.35 -5.41
C VAL A 45 0.37 -5.33 -6.93
N VAL A 46 -0.24 -6.32 -7.58
CA VAL A 46 -0.32 -6.40 -9.05
C VAL A 46 -1.79 -6.54 -9.41
N ASP A 47 -2.26 -5.75 -10.37
CA ASP A 47 -3.64 -5.78 -10.85
C ASP A 47 -3.89 -6.90 -11.87
N SER A 48 -5.13 -7.01 -12.32
CA SER A 48 -5.55 -8.00 -13.33
C SER A 48 -4.86 -7.82 -14.69
N GLN A 49 -4.19 -6.69 -14.92
CA GLN A 49 -3.50 -6.32 -16.15
C GLN A 49 -1.96 -6.40 -16.03
N ASP A 50 -1.43 -7.04 -14.99
CA ASP A 50 0.01 -7.18 -14.70
C ASP A 50 0.73 -5.83 -14.43
N ARG A 51 -0.02 -4.79 -14.04
CA ARG A 51 0.55 -3.51 -13.60
C ARG A 51 0.87 -3.56 -12.10
N PRO A 52 2.07 -3.17 -11.67
CA PRO A 52 2.44 -3.11 -10.26
C PRO A 52 1.95 -1.80 -9.63
N TRP A 53 1.15 -1.87 -8.59
CA TRP A 53 0.74 -0.70 -7.82
C TRP A 53 1.55 -0.58 -6.55
N VAL A 54 2.17 0.58 -6.35
CA VAL A 54 3.22 0.78 -5.34
C VAL A 54 2.93 1.99 -4.47
N ALA A 55 2.91 1.77 -3.16
CA ALA A 55 2.85 2.86 -2.18
C ALA A 55 4.23 3.52 -2.05
N LEU A 56 4.29 4.85 -2.24
CA LEU A 56 5.51 5.64 -2.12
C LEU A 56 5.59 6.27 -0.72
N PHE A 57 6.19 5.55 0.24
CA PHE A 57 6.08 5.85 1.66
C PHE A 57 6.66 7.20 2.11
N ASN A 58 7.53 7.84 1.31
CA ASN A 58 8.11 9.14 1.61
C ASN A 58 7.48 10.29 0.80
N SER A 59 6.33 10.06 0.16
CA SER A 59 5.48 11.10 -0.46
C SER A 59 4.01 10.81 -0.16
N ASN A 60 3.13 11.67 -0.65
CA ASN A 60 1.69 11.48 -0.73
C ASN A 60 1.28 10.81 -2.06
N HIS A 61 2.09 9.89 -2.61
CA HIS A 61 1.82 9.33 -3.94
C HIS A 61 1.67 7.79 -3.92
N ILE A 62 0.86 7.29 -4.85
CA ILE A 62 0.85 5.90 -5.30
C ILE A 62 1.39 5.89 -6.73
N ALA A 63 2.15 4.86 -7.10
CA ALA A 63 2.72 4.73 -8.44
C ALA A 63 2.30 3.43 -9.11
N THR A 64 2.27 3.44 -10.44
CA THR A 64 2.18 2.25 -11.26
C THR A 64 3.22 2.29 -12.38
N VAL A 65 3.46 1.15 -13.01
CA VAL A 65 4.40 1.01 -14.14
C VAL A 65 3.69 0.30 -15.28
N ASP A 66 3.68 0.90 -16.46
CA ASP A 66 3.13 0.23 -17.62
C ASP A 66 3.97 -1.03 -17.95
N PRO A 67 3.37 -2.23 -18.01
CA PRO A 67 4.12 -3.48 -18.18
C PRO A 67 4.75 -3.62 -19.56
N GLU A 68 4.30 -2.86 -20.57
CA GLU A 68 4.80 -2.88 -21.93
C GLU A 68 5.87 -1.80 -22.17
N THR A 69 5.58 -0.55 -21.83
CA THR A 69 6.49 0.59 -22.07
C THR A 69 7.50 0.79 -20.94
N PHE A 70 7.22 0.25 -19.76
CA PHE A 70 8.00 0.44 -18.53
C PHE A 70 8.01 1.91 -18.04
N GLU A 71 7.03 2.71 -18.48
CA GLU A 71 6.84 4.09 -18.05
C GLU A 71 6.20 4.15 -16.66
N LEU A 72 6.69 5.06 -15.82
CA LEU A 72 6.14 5.34 -14.50
C LEU A 72 4.95 6.28 -14.61
N GLU A 73 3.87 5.95 -13.92
CA GLU A 73 2.73 6.83 -13.68
C GLU A 73 2.54 7.02 -12.17
N THR A 74 2.10 8.21 -11.75
CA THR A 74 1.92 8.53 -10.33
C THR A 74 0.59 9.22 -10.07
N TYR A 75 -0.04 8.84 -8.97
CA TYR A 75 -1.29 9.38 -8.46
C TYR A 75 -0.99 10.12 -7.17
N GLU A 76 -1.21 11.43 -7.18
CA GLU A 76 -1.07 12.27 -5.99
C GLU A 76 -2.34 12.15 -5.12
N LEU A 77 -2.17 11.80 -3.85
CA LEU A 77 -3.25 11.75 -2.88
C LEU A 77 -3.62 13.18 -2.43
N PRO A 78 -4.91 13.46 -2.14
CA PRO A 78 -5.39 14.81 -1.83
C PRO A 78 -4.77 15.51 -0.61
N TRP A 79 -4.02 14.77 0.22
CA TRP A 79 -3.44 15.28 1.46
C TRP A 79 -1.91 15.22 1.41
N GLU A 80 -1.26 16.37 1.50
CA GLU A 80 0.20 16.52 1.43
C GLU A 80 0.93 15.72 2.52
N GLU A 81 0.32 15.59 3.70
CA GLU A 81 0.88 14.85 4.82
C GLU A 81 0.71 13.33 4.69
N ALA A 82 -0.04 12.85 3.69
CA ALA A 82 -0.32 11.43 3.52
C ALA A 82 0.97 10.64 3.32
N ARG A 83 1.08 9.49 3.99
CA ARG A 83 2.22 8.58 3.83
C ARG A 83 1.72 7.16 3.61
N PRO A 84 1.24 6.82 2.40
CA PRO A 84 0.78 5.47 2.08
C PRO A 84 1.95 4.50 2.27
N ARG A 85 1.75 3.44 3.07
CA ARG A 85 2.83 2.50 3.39
C ARG A 85 2.68 1.15 2.71
N ARG A 86 1.54 0.50 2.94
CA ARG A 86 1.16 -0.72 2.23
C ARG A 86 -0.07 -0.43 1.37
N ILE A 87 -0.34 -1.37 0.48
CA ILE A 87 -1.43 -1.33 -0.47
C ILE A 87 -2.04 -2.73 -0.55
N ALA A 88 -3.34 -2.80 -0.74
CA ALA A 88 -4.13 -3.97 -1.08
C ALA A 88 -4.93 -3.65 -2.35
N ILE A 89 -5.43 -4.68 -3.02
CA ILE A 89 -6.25 -4.54 -4.22
C ILE A 89 -7.41 -5.53 -4.12
N THR A 90 -8.61 -5.08 -4.49
CA THR A 90 -9.80 -5.93 -4.59
C THR A 90 -9.94 -6.51 -5.99
N SER A 91 -10.81 -7.50 -6.17
CA SER A 91 -10.95 -8.25 -7.43
C SER A 91 -11.44 -7.41 -8.63
N ASP A 92 -11.95 -6.21 -8.35
CA ASP A 92 -12.33 -5.16 -9.31
C ASP A 92 -11.22 -4.14 -9.59
N ASP A 93 -9.96 -4.46 -9.22
CA ASP A 93 -8.76 -3.63 -9.38
C ASP A 93 -8.77 -2.30 -8.61
N ILE A 94 -9.71 -2.10 -7.68
CA ILE A 94 -9.72 -0.93 -6.79
C ILE A 94 -8.60 -1.05 -5.75
N LEU A 95 -7.87 0.04 -5.56
CA LEU A 95 -6.72 0.07 -4.67
C LEU A 95 -7.11 0.57 -3.28
N TRP A 96 -6.54 -0.08 -2.27
CA TRP A 96 -6.69 0.29 -0.87
C TRP A 96 -5.35 0.53 -0.23
N TYR A 97 -5.17 1.64 0.49
CA TYR A 97 -3.89 1.98 1.12
C TYR A 97 -4.07 2.41 2.58
N GLY A 98 -3.07 2.10 3.40
CA GLY A 98 -3.00 2.60 4.77
C GLY A 98 -2.18 3.87 4.84
N ASP A 99 -2.79 4.98 5.21
CA ASP A 99 -2.07 6.22 5.49
C ASP A 99 -1.43 6.15 6.87
N TRP A 100 -0.10 6.03 6.88
CA TRP A 100 0.65 5.91 8.12
C TRP A 100 0.58 7.15 9.01
N THR A 101 0.58 8.35 8.43
CA THR A 101 0.65 9.61 9.18
C THR A 101 -0.71 9.97 9.75
N ARG A 102 -1.76 9.81 8.95
CA ARG A 102 -3.12 10.28 9.30
C ARG A 102 -3.97 9.19 9.94
N GLY A 103 -3.58 7.93 9.81
CA GLY A 103 -4.32 6.81 10.38
C GLY A 103 -5.66 6.58 9.70
N THR A 104 -5.66 6.65 8.37
CA THR A 104 -6.83 6.40 7.52
C THR A 104 -6.60 5.17 6.64
N LEU A 105 -7.70 4.51 6.29
CA LEU A 105 -7.78 3.57 5.18
C LEU A 105 -8.31 4.34 3.97
N GLY A 106 -7.52 4.43 2.91
CA GLY A 106 -7.93 5.08 1.67
C GLY A 106 -8.26 4.09 0.57
N ARG A 107 -9.22 4.47 -0.25
CA ARG A 107 -9.64 3.84 -1.49
C ARG A 107 -9.26 4.76 -2.65
N LEU A 108 -8.52 4.24 -3.62
CA LEU A 108 -8.15 4.93 -4.85
C LEU A 108 -8.74 4.16 -6.04
N ASP A 109 -9.53 4.85 -6.86
CA ASP A 109 -9.97 4.36 -8.16
C ASP A 109 -8.86 4.65 -9.20
N PRO A 110 -8.22 3.64 -9.80
CA PRO A 110 -7.13 3.86 -10.74
C PRO A 110 -7.59 4.44 -12.09
N GLU A 111 -8.88 4.29 -12.46
CA GLU A 111 -9.42 4.81 -13.72
C GLU A 111 -9.70 6.31 -13.63
N THR A 112 -10.22 6.77 -12.50
CA THR A 112 -10.61 8.18 -12.31
C THR A 112 -9.61 8.99 -11.52
N GLY A 113 -8.77 8.34 -10.71
CA GLY A 113 -7.92 8.98 -9.71
C GLY A 113 -8.67 9.44 -8.46
N ASP A 114 -9.97 9.11 -8.32
CA ASP A 114 -10.77 9.53 -7.18
C ASP A 114 -10.32 8.81 -5.90
N VAL A 115 -10.31 9.57 -4.80
CA VAL A 115 -9.87 9.08 -3.50
C VAL A 115 -10.95 9.31 -2.45
N THR A 116 -11.27 8.25 -1.70
CA THR A 116 -12.14 8.29 -0.52
C THR A 116 -11.39 7.72 0.68
N GLU A 117 -11.56 8.29 1.87
CA GLU A 117 -10.86 7.81 3.06
C GLU A 117 -11.76 7.61 4.27
N PHE A 118 -11.42 6.60 5.06
CA PHE A 118 -12.11 6.18 6.26
C PHE A 118 -11.16 6.23 7.46
N SER A 119 -11.60 6.79 8.58
CA SER A 119 -10.80 6.82 9.80
C SER A 119 -10.65 5.41 10.36
N LEU A 120 -9.41 5.03 10.71
CA LEU A 120 -9.15 3.80 11.44
C LEU A 120 -9.50 3.98 12.94
N PRO A 121 -9.83 2.90 13.67
CA PRO A 121 -10.21 2.93 15.08
C PRO A 121 -9.29 3.75 15.99
N SER A 122 -7.97 3.66 15.79
CA SER A 122 -6.99 4.40 16.60
C SER A 122 -6.66 5.81 16.08
N GLY A 123 -7.37 6.29 15.06
CA GLY A 123 -7.17 7.61 14.46
C GLY A 123 -5.71 7.84 14.06
N GLY A 124 -5.19 9.05 14.29
CA GLY A 124 -3.81 9.42 13.95
C GLY A 124 -2.71 8.56 14.59
N GLU A 125 -3.03 7.78 15.64
CA GLU A 125 -2.08 6.84 16.24
C GLU A 125 -2.17 5.43 15.64
N ALA A 126 -3.07 5.15 14.69
CA ALA A 126 -3.26 3.82 14.12
C ALA A 126 -1.96 3.27 13.47
N ARG A 127 -1.20 4.13 12.78
CA ARG A 127 0.03 3.77 12.08
C ARG A 127 -0.13 2.47 11.27
N PRO A 128 -1.10 2.40 10.33
CA PRO A 128 -1.39 1.18 9.59
C PRO A 128 -0.13 0.61 8.93
N TYR A 129 -0.02 -0.71 8.95
CA TYR A 129 1.14 -1.40 8.42
C TYR A 129 0.74 -2.54 7.49
N ALA A 130 0.53 -3.76 7.98
CA ALA A 130 0.16 -4.88 7.11
C ALA A 130 -1.27 -4.68 6.60
N MET A 131 -1.51 -5.00 5.32
CA MET A 131 -2.86 -5.00 4.74
C MET A 131 -2.98 -6.01 3.60
N LEU A 132 -4.20 -6.51 3.38
CA LEU A 132 -4.60 -7.37 2.25
C LEU A 132 -6.12 -7.29 2.06
N ALA A 133 -6.60 -7.74 0.90
CA ALA A 133 -8.00 -8.09 0.70
C ALA A 133 -8.18 -9.61 0.89
N ASP A 134 -9.30 -10.04 1.44
CA ASP A 134 -9.68 -11.46 1.47
C ASP A 134 -10.46 -11.90 0.21
N ASP A 135 -10.88 -13.16 0.16
CA ASP A 135 -11.60 -13.76 -0.98
C ASP A 135 -13.01 -13.20 -1.21
N ALA A 136 -13.51 -12.40 -0.27
CA ALA A 136 -14.77 -11.67 -0.37
C ALA A 136 -14.54 -10.16 -0.58
N ASP A 137 -13.33 -9.77 -1.00
CA ASP A 137 -12.92 -8.37 -1.20
C ASP A 137 -12.99 -7.50 0.05
N ARG A 138 -13.03 -8.09 1.26
CA ARG A 138 -12.97 -7.31 2.49
C ARG A 138 -11.53 -6.96 2.81
N ILE A 139 -11.33 -5.76 3.33
CA ILE A 139 -10.00 -5.23 3.62
C ILE A 139 -9.63 -5.56 5.07
N TRP A 140 -8.49 -6.21 5.22
CA TRP A 140 -7.84 -6.40 6.50
C TRP A 140 -6.65 -5.46 6.58
N VAL A 141 -6.54 -4.72 7.69
CA VAL A 141 -5.42 -3.83 7.98
C VAL A 141 -5.00 -3.98 9.44
N VAL A 142 -3.69 -3.90 9.71
CA VAL A 142 -3.17 -3.95 11.08
C VAL A 142 -2.70 -2.57 11.51
N GLU A 143 -3.30 -2.07 12.57
CA GLU A 143 -2.82 -0.92 13.32
C GLU A 143 -1.62 -1.34 14.19
N THR A 144 -0.52 -0.59 14.08
CA THR A 144 0.74 -0.91 14.76
C THR A 144 1.24 0.21 15.66
N GLY A 145 0.46 1.27 15.82
CA GLY A 145 0.70 2.25 16.88
C GLY A 145 0.14 1.81 18.23
N PRO A 146 -1.05 1.19 18.32
CA PRO A 146 -1.51 0.52 19.54
C PRO A 146 -0.62 -0.68 19.89
N GLU A 147 -0.41 -0.89 21.20
CA GLU A 147 0.26 -2.07 21.74
C GLU A 147 -0.66 -2.76 22.76
N PRO A 148 -1.10 -4.02 22.51
CA PRO A 148 -0.78 -4.85 21.34
C PRO A 148 -1.35 -4.29 20.02
N ASN A 149 -0.78 -4.72 18.88
CA ASN A 149 -1.31 -4.40 17.55
C ASN A 149 -2.79 -4.81 17.44
N GLN A 150 -3.54 -4.16 16.55
CA GLN A 150 -4.96 -4.46 16.33
C GLN A 150 -5.20 -4.80 14.85
N PHE A 151 -5.82 -5.95 14.59
CA PHE A 151 -6.42 -6.27 13.30
C PHE A 151 -7.74 -5.51 13.17
N VAL A 152 -7.93 -4.86 12.03
CA VAL A 152 -9.15 -4.17 11.66
C VAL A 152 -9.66 -4.79 10.37
N GLY A 153 -10.92 -5.23 10.41
CA GLY A 153 -11.65 -5.71 9.24
C GLY A 153 -12.63 -4.62 8.76
N PHE A 154 -12.55 -4.29 7.49
CA PHE A 154 -13.37 -3.27 6.83
C PHE A 154 -14.10 -3.89 5.64
N ASP A 155 -15.39 -3.60 5.50
CA ASP A 155 -16.22 -4.05 4.39
C ASP A 155 -16.38 -2.90 3.36
N PRO A 156 -15.79 -3.01 2.16
CA PRO A 156 -15.93 -2.00 1.11
C PRO A 156 -17.34 -1.74 0.60
N VAL A 157 -18.26 -2.69 0.76
CA VAL A 157 -19.63 -2.56 0.25
C VAL A 157 -20.47 -1.74 1.20
N THR A 158 -20.34 -1.98 2.51
CA THR A 158 -21.07 -1.21 3.53
C THR A 158 -20.32 0.04 3.99
N GLU A 159 -19.03 0.13 3.67
CA GLU A 159 -18.10 1.16 4.15
C GLU A 159 -17.97 1.18 5.68
N GLU A 160 -18.10 0.00 6.32
CA GLU A 160 -18.08 -0.14 7.78
C GLU A 160 -16.94 -1.04 8.27
N ILE A 161 -16.41 -0.69 9.44
CA ILE A 161 -15.53 -1.56 10.21
C ILE A 161 -16.39 -2.64 10.87
N PHE A 162 -16.16 -3.90 10.54
CA PHE A 162 -16.92 -5.04 11.10
C PHE A 162 -16.14 -5.79 12.20
N SER A 163 -14.83 -5.57 12.31
CA SER A 163 -14.00 -6.27 13.30
C SER A 163 -12.83 -5.40 13.77
N VAL A 164 -12.57 -5.43 15.07
CA VAL A 164 -11.35 -4.94 15.70
C VAL A 164 -10.89 -5.99 16.70
N THR A 165 -9.71 -6.58 16.49
CA THR A 165 -9.19 -7.69 17.29
C THR A 165 -7.73 -7.46 17.66
N GLU A 166 -7.42 -7.48 18.96
CA GLU A 166 -6.05 -7.39 19.46
C GLU A 166 -5.22 -8.62 19.12
N VAL A 167 -3.94 -8.41 18.82
CA VAL A 167 -2.96 -9.50 18.65
C VAL A 167 -2.41 -9.89 20.02
N PRO A 168 -2.68 -11.09 20.56
CA PRO A 168 -2.33 -11.46 21.92
C PRO A 168 -0.81 -11.65 22.16
N SER A 169 0.04 -11.39 21.16
CA SER A 169 1.50 -11.57 21.24
C SER A 169 2.21 -10.55 22.14
N GLY A 170 1.49 -9.56 22.68
CA GLY A 170 2.02 -8.62 23.68
C GLY A 170 3.13 -7.68 23.18
N GLY A 171 3.24 -7.48 21.85
CA GLY A 171 4.19 -6.53 21.25
C GLY A 171 4.71 -6.94 19.88
N GLY A 172 5.61 -6.11 19.35
CA GLY A 172 6.19 -6.24 18.01
C GLY A 172 5.30 -5.66 16.91
N THR A 173 5.73 -5.74 15.64
CA THR A 173 4.99 -5.18 14.50
C THR A 173 4.57 -6.29 13.56
N VAL A 174 3.26 -6.45 13.31
CA VAL A 174 2.78 -7.24 12.17
C VAL A 174 3.05 -6.44 10.90
N ARG A 175 4.00 -6.90 10.09
CA ARG A 175 4.48 -6.17 8.90
C ARG A 175 4.01 -6.78 7.58
N HIS A 176 3.46 -7.98 7.65
CA HIS A 176 2.96 -8.77 6.54
C HIS A 176 1.95 -9.78 7.06
N MET A 177 0.99 -10.13 6.22
CA MET A 177 0.00 -11.18 6.47
C MET A 177 -0.42 -11.77 5.13
N TYR A 178 -1.04 -12.94 5.18
CA TYR A 178 -1.58 -13.65 4.03
C TYR A 178 -2.94 -14.21 4.44
N PHE A 179 -3.91 -14.14 3.53
CA PHE A 179 -5.24 -14.69 3.74
C PHE A 179 -5.24 -16.15 3.27
N ASP A 180 -5.73 -17.03 4.12
CA ASP A 180 -5.88 -18.46 3.84
C ASP A 180 -7.39 -18.74 3.68
N ALA A 181 -7.78 -19.28 2.53
CA ALA A 181 -9.17 -19.49 2.12
C ALA A 181 -9.69 -20.90 2.50
#